data_AF-A0A1H4KDL7-F1
#
_entry.id   AF-A0A1H4KDL7-F1
#
_cell.length_a   1.000
_cell.length_b   1.000
_cell.length_c   1.000
_cell.angle_alpha   90.00
_cell.angle_beta   90.00
_cell.angle_gamma   90.00
#
_symmetry.space_group_name_H-M   'P 1'
#
loop_
_entity.id
_entity.type
_entity.pdbx_description
1 polymer ?
#
loop_
_entity_poly.entity_id
_entity_poly.type
_entity_poly.pdbx_seq_one_letter_code
_entity_poly.pdbx_strand_id
1 'polypeptide(L)'
;MSEHPPASEPRAPKPQAEPVTHIDDERFRVTEWRFVPGAETGWHRHGHDYVIVPLTDGVLGLDLSGGGRAQAALSQGVPYSRRVGVEHNVTNAGTAPLSFLEVEVVDDARDEARLATMARLMDCFNARDLDGLMGCMSADPAFHGAAGPEAEGLIHQGQAAVRAAYAALFAAFPDAAWLEGAHHITGETGLSTWRFRGTSAAGASVDMRGCDIFSFDGVLIAVKDSYRKARS
;
A
#
# COMPACT_ATOMS: atom_id res chain seq x y z
N MET A 1 -52.22 25.69 18.34
CA MET A 1 -52.23 24.64 17.29
C MET A 1 -51.19 25.06 16.26
N SER A 2 -49.98 24.51 16.35
CA SER A 2 -48.92 24.78 15.39
C SER A 2 -48.79 23.55 14.49
N GLU A 3 -49.28 23.67 13.26
CA GLU A 3 -49.11 22.64 12.23
C GLU A 3 -47.63 22.57 11.83
N HIS A 4 -47.04 21.38 11.94
CA HIS A 4 -45.76 21.08 11.32
C HIS A 4 -45.97 20.92 9.81
N PRO A 5 -45.07 21.43 8.95
CA PRO A 5 -45.12 21.14 7.53
C PRO A 5 -44.92 19.63 7.29
N PRO A 6 -45.59 19.04 6.28
CA PRO A 6 -45.48 17.61 6.02
C PRO A 6 -44.03 17.23 5.69
N ALA A 7 -43.57 16.12 6.26
CA ALA A 7 -42.30 15.50 5.91
C ALA A 7 -42.26 15.24 4.39
N SER A 8 -41.17 15.65 3.74
CA SER A 8 -40.94 15.41 2.31
C SER A 8 -41.09 13.92 2.00
N GLU A 9 -41.91 13.58 1.01
CA GLU A 9 -42.12 12.20 0.57
C GLU A 9 -40.79 11.50 0.22
N PRO A 10 -40.65 10.20 0.53
CA PRO A 10 -39.46 9.44 0.16
C PRO A 10 -39.34 9.39 -1.36
N ARG A 11 -38.26 9.97 -1.88
CA ARG A 11 -37.94 10.00 -3.31
C ARG A 11 -37.80 8.56 -3.82
N ALA A 12 -38.48 8.26 -4.94
CA ALA A 12 -38.40 6.97 -5.59
C ALA A 12 -36.93 6.55 -5.83
N PRO A 13 -36.58 5.27 -5.66
CA PRO A 13 -35.22 4.80 -5.84
C PRO A 13 -34.76 5.04 -7.27
N LYS A 14 -33.56 5.61 -7.44
CA LYS A 14 -32.98 5.81 -8.77
C LYS A 14 -32.53 4.48 -9.37
N PRO A 15 -32.54 4.34 -10.71
CA PRO A 15 -31.85 3.24 -11.38
C PRO A 15 -30.38 3.20 -10.93
N GLN A 16 -29.75 2.02 -10.97
CA GLN A 16 -28.34 1.88 -10.60
C GLN A 16 -27.45 1.88 -11.84
N ALA A 17 -26.27 2.45 -11.71
CA ALA A 17 -25.21 2.34 -12.69
C ALA A 17 -24.66 0.90 -12.69
N GLU A 18 -24.24 0.44 -13.86
CA GLU A 18 -23.64 -0.88 -14.03
C GLU A 18 -22.10 -0.73 -14.07
N PRO A 19 -21.37 -1.32 -13.10
CA PRO A 19 -19.92 -1.42 -13.17
C PRO A 19 -19.49 -2.66 -13.98
N VAL A 20 -18.53 -2.48 -14.88
CA VAL A 20 -17.88 -3.56 -15.64
C VAL A 20 -16.39 -3.49 -15.42
N THR A 21 -15.82 -4.50 -14.76
CA THR A 21 -14.38 -4.58 -14.50
C THR A 21 -13.64 -5.07 -15.76
N HIS A 22 -12.68 -4.27 -16.23
CA HIS A 22 -11.80 -4.59 -17.36
C HIS A 22 -10.42 -5.06 -16.90
N ILE A 23 -9.87 -4.45 -15.84
CA ILE A 23 -8.59 -4.80 -15.23
C ILE A 23 -8.78 -4.80 -13.72
N ASP A 24 -8.24 -5.81 -13.05
CA ASP A 24 -8.13 -5.90 -11.59
C ASP A 24 -6.86 -6.68 -11.28
N ASP A 25 -5.75 -5.95 -11.12
CA ASP A 25 -4.44 -6.49 -10.83
C ASP A 25 -3.75 -5.71 -9.70
N GLU A 26 -2.50 -6.06 -9.41
CA GLU A 26 -1.71 -5.45 -8.32
C GLU A 26 -1.29 -3.99 -8.55
N ARG A 27 -1.50 -3.43 -9.74
CA ARG A 27 -1.08 -2.07 -10.12
C ARG A 27 -2.25 -1.18 -10.47
N PHE A 28 -3.25 -1.73 -11.16
CA PHE A 28 -4.41 -0.99 -11.63
C PHE A 28 -5.73 -1.74 -11.41
N ARG A 29 -6.76 -0.97 -11.09
CA ARG A 29 -8.15 -1.39 -11.25
C ARG A 29 -8.82 -0.49 -12.27
N VAL A 30 -9.44 -1.09 -13.29
CA VAL A 30 -10.16 -0.37 -14.35
C VAL A 30 -11.61 -0.83 -14.38
N THR A 31 -12.51 0.06 -14.00
CA THR A 31 -13.96 -0.17 -14.00
C THR A 31 -14.61 0.76 -15.01
N GLU A 32 -15.34 0.20 -15.98
CA GLU A 32 -16.25 0.98 -16.80
C GLU A 32 -17.57 1.14 -16.06
N TRP A 33 -17.98 2.37 -15.82
CA TRP A 33 -19.29 2.68 -15.29
C TRP A 33 -20.24 3.02 -16.43
N ARG A 34 -21.38 2.34 -16.49
CA ARG A 34 -22.44 2.57 -17.47
C ARG A 34 -23.71 3.07 -16.79
N PHE A 35 -24.27 4.15 -17.31
CA PHE A 35 -25.46 4.80 -16.75
C PHE A 35 -26.53 4.93 -17.83
N VAL A 36 -27.74 4.47 -17.52
CA VAL A 36 -28.94 5.01 -18.17
C VAL A 36 -29.27 6.41 -17.60
N PRO A 37 -30.07 7.24 -18.28
CA PRO A 37 -30.47 8.55 -17.74
C PRO A 37 -31.06 8.45 -16.32
N GLY A 38 -30.56 9.28 -15.41
CA GLY A 38 -30.97 9.28 -14.00
C GLY A 38 -30.40 8.17 -13.13
N ALA A 39 -29.64 7.22 -13.68
CA ALA A 39 -28.99 6.16 -12.89
C ALA A 39 -27.91 6.73 -11.96
N GLU A 40 -27.63 6.04 -10.86
CA GLU A 40 -26.62 6.43 -9.87
C GLU A 40 -25.69 5.30 -9.44
N THR A 41 -24.51 5.65 -8.93
CA THR A 41 -23.54 4.71 -8.36
C THR A 41 -23.90 4.27 -6.93
N GLY A 42 -24.73 5.06 -6.24
CA GLY A 42 -24.77 5.05 -4.79
C GLY A 42 -23.58 5.81 -4.17
N TRP A 43 -23.66 6.05 -2.86
CA TRP A 43 -22.58 6.69 -2.11
C TRP A 43 -21.37 5.78 -2.00
N HIS A 44 -20.20 6.31 -2.35
CA HIS A 44 -18.92 5.62 -2.24
C HIS A 44 -17.78 6.60 -1.95
N ARG A 45 -16.65 6.04 -1.55
CA ARG A 45 -15.40 6.75 -1.31
C ARG A 45 -14.29 6.10 -2.12
N HIS A 46 -13.51 6.91 -2.82
CA HIS A 46 -12.35 6.48 -3.60
C HIS A 46 -11.20 6.10 -2.67
N GLY A 47 -10.74 4.84 -2.77
CA GLY A 47 -9.65 4.28 -1.96
C GLY A 47 -8.25 4.55 -2.51
N HIS A 48 -8.17 5.02 -3.76
CA HIS A 48 -6.91 5.21 -4.48
C HIS A 48 -6.94 6.52 -5.28
N ASP A 49 -5.76 6.98 -5.71
CA ASP A 49 -5.67 8.00 -6.75
C ASP A 49 -6.21 7.42 -8.07
N TYR A 50 -6.94 8.23 -8.83
CA TYR A 50 -7.67 7.73 -9.99
C TYR A 50 -7.80 8.73 -11.13
N VAL A 51 -7.98 8.19 -12.32
CA VAL A 51 -8.28 8.92 -13.56
C VAL A 51 -9.65 8.50 -14.06
N ILE A 52 -10.48 9.48 -14.41
CA ILE A 52 -11.71 9.26 -15.16
C ILE A 52 -11.43 9.49 -16.64
N VAL A 53 -11.79 8.54 -17.49
CA VAL A 53 -11.71 8.63 -18.95
C VAL A 53 -13.14 8.52 -19.52
N PRO A 54 -13.76 9.64 -19.92
CA PRO A 54 -15.08 9.61 -20.53
C PRO A 54 -15.09 8.83 -21.84
N LEU A 55 -16.01 7.87 -21.96
CA LEU A 55 -16.24 7.13 -23.21
C LEU A 55 -17.34 7.77 -24.05
N THR A 56 -18.18 8.60 -23.43
CA THR A 56 -19.21 9.41 -24.08
C THR A 56 -19.20 10.83 -23.52
N ASP A 57 -19.76 11.78 -24.28
CA ASP A 57 -20.13 13.09 -23.72
C ASP A 57 -21.29 12.95 -22.72
N GLY A 58 -21.42 13.91 -21.81
CA GLY A 58 -22.61 14.04 -20.98
C GLY A 58 -22.43 14.88 -19.72
N VAL A 59 -23.35 14.74 -18.77
CA VAL A 59 -23.35 15.53 -17.53
C VAL A 59 -23.57 14.61 -16.33
N LEU A 60 -22.62 14.62 -15.40
CA LEU A 60 -22.76 13.98 -14.10
C LEU A 60 -23.38 14.97 -13.11
N GLY A 61 -24.33 14.48 -12.31
CA GLY A 61 -24.73 15.09 -11.05
C GLY A 61 -23.95 14.47 -9.90
N LEU A 62 -23.51 15.29 -8.95
CA LEU A 62 -22.72 14.88 -7.80
C LEU A 62 -23.44 15.31 -6.52
N ASP A 63 -23.80 14.35 -5.68
CA ASP A 63 -24.08 14.62 -4.26
C ASP A 63 -22.75 14.47 -3.49
N LEU A 64 -22.32 15.53 -2.79
CA LEU A 64 -21.03 15.63 -2.10
C LEU A 64 -21.20 15.53 -0.57
N SER A 65 -20.16 15.07 0.12
CA SER A 65 -20.12 15.07 1.59
C SER A 65 -20.49 16.44 2.17
N GLY A 66 -21.28 16.46 3.24
CA GLY A 66 -21.78 17.71 3.84
C GLY A 66 -23.02 18.30 3.17
N GLY A 67 -23.66 17.55 2.26
CA GLY A 67 -24.94 17.93 1.63
C GLY A 67 -24.80 18.84 0.41
N GLY A 68 -23.58 19.13 -0.03
CA GLY A 68 -23.32 19.89 -1.25
C GLY A 68 -23.77 19.14 -2.51
N ARG A 69 -24.12 19.89 -3.56
CA ARG A 69 -24.42 19.35 -4.88
C ARG A 69 -23.67 20.08 -5.97
N ALA A 70 -23.21 19.34 -6.98
CA ALA A 70 -22.52 19.90 -8.13
C ALA A 70 -22.90 19.16 -9.42
N GLN A 71 -22.52 19.72 -10.56
CA GLN A 71 -22.53 19.05 -11.85
C GLN A 71 -21.15 19.10 -12.48
N ALA A 72 -20.81 18.07 -13.25
CA ALA A 72 -19.58 17.99 -14.02
C ALA A 72 -19.91 17.56 -15.46
N ALA A 73 -19.40 18.30 -16.44
CA ALA A 73 -19.47 17.90 -17.83
C ALA A 73 -18.40 16.83 -18.11
N LEU A 74 -18.79 15.80 -18.85
CA LEU A 74 -17.87 14.84 -19.44
C LEU A 74 -17.73 15.15 -20.92
N SER A 75 -16.49 15.16 -21.39
CA SER A 75 -16.15 15.27 -22.81
C SER A 75 -15.43 14.00 -23.24
N GLN A 76 -15.96 13.32 -24.24
CA GLN A 76 -15.45 12.04 -24.71
C GLN A 76 -13.96 12.11 -25.01
N GLY A 77 -13.19 11.19 -24.44
CA GLY A 77 -11.74 11.09 -24.63
C GLY A 77 -10.91 12.14 -23.91
N VAL A 78 -11.51 13.03 -23.11
CA VAL A 78 -10.78 14.04 -22.32
C VAL A 78 -10.68 13.59 -20.86
N PRO A 79 -9.53 13.04 -20.43
CA PRO A 79 -9.38 12.50 -19.08
C PRO A 79 -9.16 13.60 -18.04
N TYR A 80 -9.49 13.28 -16.78
CA TYR A 80 -9.09 14.08 -15.63
C TYR A 80 -8.78 13.19 -14.42
N SER A 81 -7.88 13.64 -13.55
CA SER A 81 -7.52 12.92 -12.32
C SER A 81 -8.15 13.52 -11.07
N ARG A 82 -8.26 12.69 -10.04
CA ARG A 82 -8.63 13.05 -8.67
C ARG A 82 -7.74 12.28 -7.71
N ARG A 83 -7.66 12.79 -6.48
CA ARG A 83 -6.91 12.17 -5.40
C ARG A 83 -7.80 11.21 -4.62
N VAL A 84 -7.17 10.25 -3.95
CA VAL A 84 -7.76 9.38 -2.93
C VAL A 84 -8.61 10.17 -1.92
N GLY A 85 -9.67 9.53 -1.43
CA GLY A 85 -10.49 10.03 -0.32
C GLY A 85 -11.71 10.87 -0.74
N VAL A 86 -11.92 11.10 -2.03
CA VAL A 86 -13.16 11.74 -2.54
C VAL A 86 -14.36 10.84 -2.22
N GLU A 87 -15.39 11.41 -1.61
CA GLU A 87 -16.62 10.71 -1.24
C GLU A 87 -17.84 11.42 -1.85
N HIS A 88 -18.63 10.67 -2.61
CA HIS A 88 -19.78 11.21 -3.34
C HIS A 88 -20.76 10.11 -3.79
N ASN A 89 -21.92 10.55 -4.27
CA ASN A 89 -22.79 9.76 -5.14
C ASN A 89 -22.87 10.43 -6.51
N VAL A 90 -22.66 9.65 -7.57
CA VAL A 90 -22.66 10.13 -8.95
C VAL A 90 -23.94 9.70 -9.63
N THR A 91 -24.60 10.60 -10.35
CA THR A 91 -25.81 10.33 -11.12
C THR A 91 -25.64 10.80 -12.57
N ASN A 92 -26.17 10.08 -13.55
CA ASN A 92 -26.30 10.63 -14.90
C ASN A 92 -27.40 11.71 -14.90
N ALA A 93 -27.00 12.98 -14.99
CA ALA A 93 -27.89 14.14 -15.01
C ALA A 93 -28.31 14.54 -16.44
N GLY A 94 -27.84 13.82 -17.46
CA GLY A 94 -28.22 14.00 -18.85
C GLY A 94 -29.44 13.17 -19.26
N THR A 95 -29.75 13.22 -20.56
CA THR A 95 -30.91 12.53 -21.17
C THR A 95 -30.54 11.34 -22.04
N ALA A 96 -29.25 11.10 -22.26
CA ALA A 96 -28.72 9.96 -23.02
C ALA A 96 -27.91 9.02 -22.10
N PRO A 97 -27.70 7.75 -22.51
CA PRO A 97 -26.76 6.87 -21.81
C PRO A 97 -25.36 7.49 -21.74
N LEU A 98 -24.69 7.27 -20.62
CA LEU A 98 -23.37 7.82 -20.32
C LEU A 98 -22.45 6.69 -19.86
N SER A 99 -21.18 6.73 -20.27
CA SER A 99 -20.16 5.81 -19.75
C SER A 99 -18.79 6.46 -19.63
N PHE A 100 -18.01 5.98 -18.65
CA PHE A 100 -16.62 6.36 -18.45
C PHE A 100 -15.83 5.19 -17.86
N LEU A 101 -14.52 5.17 -18.09
CA LEU A 101 -13.60 4.34 -17.31
C LEU A 101 -13.15 5.10 -16.08
N GLU A 102 -13.12 4.39 -14.96
CA GLU A 102 -12.44 4.76 -13.74
C GLU A 102 -11.20 3.89 -13.62
N VAL A 103 -10.03 4.53 -13.65
CA VAL A 103 -8.72 3.89 -13.61
C VAL A 103 -8.06 4.26 -12.29
N GLU A 104 -8.06 3.35 -11.34
CA GLU A 104 -7.43 3.50 -10.03
C GLU A 104 -6.01 2.93 -10.05
N VAL A 105 -5.06 3.65 -9.45
CA VAL A 105 -3.68 3.18 -9.23
C VAL A 105 -3.63 2.50 -7.87
N VAL A 106 -3.60 1.16 -7.86
CA VAL A 106 -3.64 0.35 -6.64
C VAL A 106 -2.26 -0.15 -6.20
N ASP A 107 -1.19 0.18 -6.94
CA ASP A 107 0.21 -0.16 -6.59
C ASP A 107 0.61 0.34 -5.18
N ASP A 108 -0.06 1.39 -4.68
CA ASP A 108 0.11 1.88 -3.30
C ASP A 108 -0.18 0.78 -2.26
N ALA A 109 -1.19 -0.07 -2.48
CA ALA A 109 -1.53 -1.13 -1.52
C ALA A 109 -0.41 -2.18 -1.38
N ARG A 110 0.31 -2.46 -2.48
CA ARG A 110 1.43 -3.39 -2.48
C ARG A 110 2.64 -2.79 -1.77
N ASP A 111 2.93 -1.52 -2.03
CA ASP A 111 4.00 -0.79 -1.35
C ASP A 111 3.72 -0.62 0.14
N GLU A 112 2.48 -0.33 0.53
CA GLU A 112 2.00 -0.31 1.92
C GLU A 112 2.21 -1.69 2.59
N ALA A 113 1.85 -2.79 1.91
CA ALA A 113 2.04 -4.14 2.44
C ALA A 113 3.53 -4.51 2.60
N ARG A 114 4.40 -4.07 1.68
CA ARG A 114 5.86 -4.24 1.79
C ARG A 114 6.43 -3.41 2.93
N LEU A 115 6.00 -2.15 3.08
CA LEU A 115 6.36 -1.30 4.22
C LEU A 115 5.95 -1.94 5.55
N ALA A 116 4.72 -2.48 5.63
CA ALA A 116 4.25 -3.20 6.81
C ALA A 116 5.10 -4.44 7.11
N THR A 117 5.52 -5.19 6.07
CA THR A 117 6.42 -6.35 6.23
C THR A 117 7.80 -5.94 6.76
N MET A 118 8.37 -4.84 6.27
CA MET A 118 9.65 -4.30 6.75
C MET A 118 9.56 -3.81 8.20
N ALA A 119 8.48 -3.12 8.57
CA ALA A 119 8.23 -2.69 9.95
C ALA A 119 8.10 -3.90 10.87
N ARG A 120 7.28 -4.89 10.49
CA ARG A 120 7.12 -6.15 11.24
C ARG A 120 8.43 -6.89 11.41
N LEU A 121 9.28 -6.94 10.38
CA LEU A 121 10.60 -7.56 10.48
C LEU A 121 11.44 -6.91 11.59
N MET A 122 11.46 -5.57 11.66
CA MET A 122 12.20 -4.84 12.70
C MET A 122 11.63 -5.09 14.09
N ASP A 123 10.30 -5.10 14.23
CA ASP A 123 9.63 -5.43 15.48
C ASP A 123 9.99 -6.84 15.95
N CYS A 124 9.97 -7.83 15.05
CA CYS A 124 10.37 -9.20 15.35
C CYS A 124 11.86 -9.31 15.73
N PHE A 125 12.76 -8.54 15.09
CA PHE A 125 14.17 -8.45 15.50
C PHE A 125 14.29 -7.96 16.95
N ASN A 126 13.60 -6.87 17.30
CA ASN A 126 13.61 -6.33 18.66
C ASN A 126 12.95 -7.25 19.68
N ALA A 127 11.89 -7.97 19.29
CA ALA A 127 11.21 -8.96 20.13
C ALA A 127 11.97 -10.30 20.25
N ARG A 128 13.01 -10.51 19.42
CA ARG A 128 13.71 -11.80 19.25
C ARG A 128 12.76 -12.92 18.79
N ASP A 129 11.73 -12.56 18.05
CA ASP A 129 10.72 -13.48 17.52
C ASP A 129 11.22 -14.08 16.20
N LEU A 130 11.86 -15.23 16.28
CA LEU A 130 12.44 -15.90 15.12
C LEU A 130 11.37 -16.43 14.15
N ASP A 131 10.21 -16.86 14.65
CA ASP A 131 9.11 -17.33 13.80
C ASP A 131 8.46 -16.15 13.09
N GLY A 132 8.26 -15.05 13.80
CA GLY A 132 7.82 -13.78 13.22
C GLY A 132 8.74 -13.27 12.12
N LEU A 133 10.06 -13.27 12.38
CA LEU A 133 11.08 -12.92 11.38
C LEU A 133 10.97 -13.78 10.12
N MET A 134 10.93 -15.10 10.28
CA MET A 134 10.87 -15.99 9.12
C MET A 134 9.54 -15.87 8.37
N GLY A 135 8.45 -15.48 9.05
CA GLY A 135 7.18 -15.15 8.41
C GLY A 135 7.20 -13.89 7.54
N CYS A 136 8.23 -13.03 7.65
CA CYS A 136 8.44 -11.90 6.73
C CYS A 136 9.26 -12.28 5.48
N MET A 137 9.86 -13.48 5.44
CA MET A 137 10.75 -13.92 4.37
C MET A 137 9.99 -14.75 3.33
N SER A 138 10.35 -14.63 2.05
CA SER A 138 9.77 -15.40 0.93
C SER A 138 10.09 -16.90 1.03
N ALA A 139 9.60 -17.72 0.10
CA ALA A 139 9.83 -19.17 0.11
C ALA A 139 11.32 -19.56 -0.05
N ASP A 140 12.09 -18.78 -0.81
CA ASP A 140 13.55 -18.98 -1.01
C ASP A 140 14.33 -17.68 -0.70
N PRO A 141 14.47 -17.32 0.58
CA PRO A 141 15.05 -16.04 0.96
C PRO A 141 16.57 -16.09 1.01
N ALA A 142 17.21 -14.94 0.81
CA ALA A 142 18.62 -14.74 1.09
C ALA A 142 18.84 -13.62 2.12
N PHE A 143 19.80 -13.82 3.02
CA PHE A 143 20.33 -12.78 3.89
C PHE A 143 21.81 -12.57 3.60
N HIS A 144 22.17 -11.37 3.17
CA HIS A 144 23.57 -10.96 2.97
C HIS A 144 24.01 -10.16 4.19
N GLY A 145 24.94 -10.73 4.96
CA GLY A 145 25.44 -10.11 6.17
C GLY A 145 26.37 -8.94 5.88
N ALA A 146 26.34 -7.90 6.72
CA ALA A 146 27.19 -6.71 6.61
C ALA A 146 28.70 -6.95 6.81
N ALA A 147 29.12 -8.20 6.89
CA ALA A 147 30.50 -8.64 6.93
C ALA A 147 30.59 -10.05 6.34
N GLY A 148 31.72 -10.35 5.73
CA GLY A 148 32.03 -11.66 5.17
C GLY A 148 33.30 -11.59 4.32
N PRO A 149 33.76 -12.73 3.80
CA PRO A 149 34.96 -12.78 2.97
C PRO A 149 34.75 -12.21 1.56
N GLU A 150 33.51 -12.22 1.06
CA GLU A 150 33.15 -11.78 -0.29
C GLU A 150 32.65 -10.33 -0.33
N ALA A 151 32.51 -9.77 -1.53
CA ALA A 151 32.06 -8.39 -1.74
C ALA A 151 30.63 -8.15 -1.24
N GLU A 152 29.77 -9.18 -1.32
CA GLU A 152 28.40 -9.22 -0.84
C GLU A 152 28.32 -9.57 0.66
N GLY A 153 29.45 -9.73 1.34
CA GLY A 153 29.51 -10.26 2.70
C GLY A 153 29.21 -11.77 2.76
N LEU A 154 28.74 -12.25 3.91
CA LEU A 154 28.38 -13.66 4.08
C LEU A 154 26.93 -13.86 3.64
N ILE A 155 26.72 -14.69 2.62
CA ILE A 155 25.39 -15.04 2.11
C ILE A 155 24.83 -16.25 2.83
N HIS A 156 23.61 -16.12 3.35
CA HIS A 156 22.80 -17.20 3.90
C HIS A 156 21.59 -17.43 2.98
N GLN A 157 21.58 -18.53 2.22
CA GLN A 157 20.53 -18.84 1.25
C GLN A 157 19.52 -19.88 1.77
N GLY A 158 18.24 -19.61 1.54
CA GLY A 158 17.13 -20.47 1.89
C GLY A 158 16.67 -20.31 3.35
N GLN A 159 15.42 -20.72 3.61
CA GLN A 159 14.73 -20.58 4.89
C GLN A 159 15.57 -21.06 6.08
N ALA A 160 16.17 -22.26 5.98
CA ALA A 160 16.94 -22.84 7.08
C ALA A 160 18.21 -22.05 7.40
N ALA A 161 18.96 -21.60 6.39
CA ALA A 161 20.21 -20.86 6.58
C ALA A 161 19.95 -19.45 7.12
N VAL A 162 18.94 -18.75 6.58
CA VAL A 162 18.53 -17.43 7.06
C VAL A 162 18.08 -17.50 8.52
N ARG A 163 17.24 -18.50 8.87
CA ARG A 163 16.79 -18.72 10.25
C ARG A 163 17.97 -18.96 11.19
N ALA A 164 18.93 -19.80 10.78
CA ALA A 164 20.12 -20.08 11.57
C ALA A 164 20.98 -18.82 11.78
N ALA A 165 21.12 -17.97 10.76
CA ALA A 165 21.87 -16.71 10.84
C ALA A 165 21.23 -15.73 11.84
N TYR A 166 19.91 -15.56 11.79
CA TYR A 166 19.19 -14.69 12.74
C TYR A 166 19.25 -15.24 14.17
N ALA A 167 19.12 -16.55 14.36
CA ALA A 167 19.31 -17.17 15.67
C ALA A 167 20.73 -16.96 16.23
N ALA A 168 21.75 -17.09 15.37
CA ALA A 168 23.14 -16.85 15.74
C ALA A 168 23.37 -15.37 16.11
N LEU A 169 22.72 -14.43 15.42
CA LEU A 169 22.79 -13.01 15.75
C LEU A 169 22.23 -12.71 17.16
N PHE A 170 21.09 -13.31 17.51
CA PHE A 170 20.52 -13.18 18.85
C PHE A 170 21.38 -13.81 19.94
N ALA A 171 21.99 -14.97 19.66
CA ALA A 171 22.93 -15.59 20.59
C ALA A 171 24.20 -14.73 20.78
N ALA A 172 24.69 -14.11 19.70
CA ALA A 172 25.86 -13.25 19.73
C ALA A 172 25.61 -11.92 20.46
N PHE A 173 24.40 -11.36 20.36
CA PHE A 173 23.99 -10.09 20.99
C PHE A 173 22.64 -10.25 21.73
N PRO A 174 22.64 -10.79 22.96
CA PRO A 174 21.41 -11.09 23.69
C PRO A 174 20.55 -9.87 24.00
N ASP A 175 21.15 -8.68 24.14
CA ASP A 175 20.53 -7.38 24.40
C ASP A 175 20.42 -6.49 23.14
N ALA A 176 20.59 -7.08 21.95
CA ALA A 176 20.45 -6.37 20.68
C ALA A 176 19.16 -5.55 20.58
N ALA A 177 19.28 -4.34 20.03
CA ALA A 177 18.19 -3.43 19.74
C ALA A 177 18.45 -2.70 18.42
N TRP A 178 17.44 -2.70 17.54
CA TRP A 178 17.36 -1.92 16.32
C TRP A 178 16.46 -0.73 16.56
N LEU A 179 17.07 0.45 16.63
CA LEU A 179 16.45 1.71 16.99
C LEU A 179 16.42 2.65 15.78
N GLU A 180 15.65 3.74 15.88
CA GLU A 180 15.63 4.81 14.88
C GLU A 180 15.30 4.27 13.46
N GLY A 181 14.43 3.27 13.39
CA GLY A 181 14.01 2.61 12.15
C GLY A 181 13.23 3.55 11.24
N ALA A 182 13.61 3.62 9.97
CA ALA A 182 12.85 4.29 8.92
C ALA A 182 12.86 3.44 7.64
N HIS A 183 11.69 3.27 7.03
CA HIS A 183 11.45 2.37 5.90
C HIS A 183 10.94 3.15 4.69
N HIS A 184 11.43 2.79 3.51
CA HIS A 184 11.02 3.36 2.23
C HIS A 184 10.90 2.26 1.17
N ILE A 185 9.93 2.38 0.28
CA ILE A 185 9.79 1.55 -0.93
C ILE A 185 9.99 2.45 -2.15
N THR A 186 10.68 1.90 -3.15
CA THR A 186 10.83 2.50 -4.48
C THR A 186 10.77 1.39 -5.52
N GLY A 187 9.60 1.23 -6.16
CA GLY A 187 9.32 0.11 -7.04
C GLY A 187 9.50 -1.23 -6.31
N GLU A 188 10.37 -2.09 -6.84
CA GLU A 188 10.62 -3.42 -6.28
C GLU A 188 11.70 -3.44 -5.18
N THR A 189 12.22 -2.27 -4.77
CA THR A 189 13.30 -2.15 -3.78
C THR A 189 12.82 -1.51 -2.49
N GLY A 190 13.18 -2.13 -1.37
CA GLY A 190 12.98 -1.56 -0.04
C GLY A 190 14.29 -1.03 0.53
N LEU A 191 14.22 0.01 1.34
CA LEU A 191 15.34 0.55 2.11
C LEU A 191 14.92 0.72 3.56
N SER A 192 15.67 0.13 4.48
CA SER A 192 15.58 0.45 5.90
C SER A 192 16.84 1.17 6.35
N THR A 193 16.71 2.24 7.13
CA THR A 193 17.83 2.77 7.92
C THR A 193 17.60 2.48 9.39
N TRP A 194 18.67 2.28 10.14
CA TRP A 194 18.58 1.91 11.56
C TRP A 194 19.85 2.26 12.33
N ARG A 195 19.71 2.26 13.66
CA ARG A 195 20.81 2.25 14.63
C ARG A 195 20.76 0.97 15.44
N PHE A 196 21.83 0.19 15.36
CA PHE A 196 22.01 -1.01 16.16
C PHE A 196 22.74 -0.67 17.46
N ARG A 197 22.22 -1.16 18.58
CA ARG A 197 22.90 -1.19 19.87
C ARG A 197 22.85 -2.59 20.44
N GLY A 198 23.96 -3.05 21.01
CA GLY A 198 23.99 -4.32 21.72
C GLY A 198 25.36 -4.61 22.31
N THR A 199 25.39 -5.53 23.26
CA THR A 199 26.56 -6.06 23.92
C THR A 199 26.77 -7.48 23.43
N SER A 200 27.94 -7.73 22.85
CA SER A 200 28.29 -9.07 22.43
C SER A 200 28.35 -10.01 23.64
N ALA A 201 28.20 -11.32 23.42
CA ALA A 201 28.37 -12.33 24.46
C ALA A 201 29.76 -12.27 25.15
N ALA A 202 30.76 -11.66 24.50
CA ALA A 202 32.09 -11.41 25.07
C ALA A 202 32.19 -10.10 25.88
N GLY A 203 31.09 -9.36 26.05
CA GLY A 203 31.01 -8.12 26.83
C GLY A 203 31.34 -6.84 26.06
N ALA A 204 31.69 -6.92 24.77
CA ALA A 204 31.99 -5.73 23.98
C ALA A 204 30.69 -5.04 23.51
N SER A 205 30.53 -3.76 23.85
CA SER A 205 29.39 -2.94 23.41
C SER A 205 29.59 -2.40 21.99
N VAL A 206 28.52 -2.44 21.22
CA VAL A 206 28.43 -1.97 19.84
C VAL A 206 27.32 -0.93 19.75
N ASP A 207 27.63 0.21 19.13
CA ASP A 207 26.66 1.24 18.74
C ASP A 207 27.05 1.72 17.35
N MET A 208 26.19 1.43 16.37
CA MET A 208 26.46 1.74 14.97
C MET A 208 25.19 2.03 14.18
N ARG A 209 25.34 2.80 13.10
CA ARG A 209 24.28 3.01 12.12
C ARG A 209 24.49 2.13 10.90
N GLY A 210 23.40 1.72 10.29
CA GLY A 210 23.41 0.93 9.08
C GLY A 210 22.14 1.11 8.28
N CYS A 211 22.06 0.35 7.21
CA CYS A 211 20.89 0.24 6.38
C CYS A 211 20.78 -1.17 5.83
N ASP A 212 19.57 -1.55 5.46
CA ASP A 212 19.30 -2.77 4.72
C ASP A 212 18.62 -2.40 3.39
N ILE A 213 19.07 -3.02 2.31
CA ILE A 213 18.43 -2.98 0.99
C ILE A 213 17.66 -4.28 0.82
N PHE A 214 16.41 -4.18 0.39
CA PHE A 214 15.51 -5.32 0.26
C PHE A 214 15.06 -5.49 -1.18
N SER A 215 14.92 -6.75 -1.61
CA SER A 215 14.07 -7.13 -2.73
C SER A 215 12.92 -8.01 -2.24
N PHE A 216 11.85 -8.11 -3.02
CA PHE A 216 10.61 -8.78 -2.62
C PHE A 216 10.17 -9.83 -3.63
N ASP A 217 9.50 -10.86 -3.10
CA ASP A 217 8.62 -11.77 -3.85
C ASP A 217 7.19 -11.54 -3.34
N GLY A 218 6.36 -10.92 -4.18
CA GLY A 218 5.10 -10.32 -3.75
C GLY A 218 5.36 -9.27 -2.66
N VAL A 219 4.84 -9.51 -1.45
CA VAL A 219 5.02 -8.64 -0.27
C VAL A 219 6.09 -9.14 0.70
N LEU A 220 6.61 -10.36 0.50
CA LEU A 220 7.60 -10.99 1.37
C LEU A 220 9.02 -10.69 0.91
N ILE A 221 9.96 -10.68 1.85
CA ILE A 221 11.36 -10.33 1.57
C ILE A 221 12.07 -11.50 0.89
N ALA A 222 12.52 -11.29 -0.35
CA ALA A 222 13.34 -12.23 -1.09
C ALA A 222 14.81 -12.10 -0.70
N VAL A 223 15.34 -10.88 -0.64
CA VAL A 223 16.71 -10.63 -0.20
C VAL A 223 16.71 -9.53 0.85
N LYS A 224 17.46 -9.74 1.94
CA LYS A 224 17.88 -8.68 2.86
C LYS A 224 19.39 -8.51 2.75
N ASP A 225 19.83 -7.38 2.22
CA ASP A 225 21.24 -7.05 2.05
C ASP A 225 21.66 -5.94 3.03
N SER A 226 22.57 -6.26 3.94
CA SER A 226 22.84 -5.44 5.13
C SER A 226 24.15 -4.68 5.02
N TYR A 227 24.12 -3.40 5.36
CA TYR A 227 25.28 -2.50 5.35
C TYR A 227 25.37 -1.77 6.69
N ARG A 228 26.60 -1.49 7.14
CA ARG A 228 26.84 -0.78 8.39
C ARG A 228 28.05 0.14 8.31
N LYS A 229 28.02 1.25 9.04
CA LYS A 229 29.18 2.15 9.12
C LYS A 229 30.32 1.48 9.90
N ALA A 230 31.49 1.43 9.29
CA ALA A 230 32.72 1.16 10.01
C ALA A 230 33.15 2.43 10.77
N ARG A 231 33.56 2.26 12.03
CA ARG A 231 34.19 3.33 12.81
C ARG A 231 35.70 3.07 12.78
N SER A 232 36.46 4.06 12.33
CA SER A 232 37.93 4.08 12.37
C SER A 232 38.42 4.92 13.54
#